data_AF-A0A922EF60-F1
#
_entry.id   AF-A0A922EF60-F1
#
_cell.length_a   1.000
_cell.length_b   1.000
_cell.length_c   1.000
_cell.angle_alpha   90.00
_cell.angle_beta   90.00
_cell.angle_gamma   90.00
#
_symmetry.space_group_name_H-M   'P 1'
#
loop_
_entity.id
_entity.type
_entity.pdbx_description
1 polymer ?
#
loop_
_entity_poly.entity_id
_entity_poly.type
_entity_poly.pdbx_seq_one_letter_code
_entity_poly.pdbx_strand_id
1 'polypeptide(L)'
;MAIEEDSERCGSRPAQSHHHLQQRHKLEVYKDVLRRIQDSNCQEANLLGFDDQLWLHFNRLPARYALDVNVERAEDVLTHKRLLQLAEDPANRPAFDVRLVQFYPIASGNSIDSVHSDSSMKEDPQSSYNNLSKQGIHLPPTFGSSSNLEAPALQAMSVTPSFPMPMHEITFSTVDKPKLLNQLTLILSEIGLNIREAHAFSTLDGFSLDVFVVDGWPCEEQYWSKERSVSTENQSRIETSSNCIEIPSDGTDVWEIDVRQLKTGNKVGSGSFGDLYKGTYFSQEVAIKVLKPERVNRRMLGEFSQEVYIMRKVRHKNVVQFIGACTQPPNLCIVTEFMSRGSVYDFLHKQRGVFKLPSLLKAAIDISKGMNYLHQNKIIHRDLKTANLLMDENEVIKVADFGLARVQAQSGVMTAETGTYRWMSPEVIEHKAYDLKADVFSFGIVLWELLTGELPYSNLTPLQAAVGVVQQGLRPSIPKNTRPRLAELCERCWHQDAAQRPEFFEIVEILQQMSDEVRNEGVYSSRDIKPPGGFFSALRKGHR
;
A
#
# COMPACT_ATOMS: atom_id res chain seq x y z
N MET A 1 50.95 38.65 22.39
CA MET A 1 49.72 38.84 21.59
C MET A 1 50.17 38.93 20.14
N ALA A 2 50.41 37.87 19.35
CA ALA A 2 49.75 36.57 19.18
C ALA A 2 48.24 36.73 18.92
N ILE A 3 47.61 36.24 17.84
CA ILE A 3 47.98 35.27 16.78
C ILE A 3 46.92 35.40 15.63
N GLU A 4 47.37 35.18 14.39
CA GLU A 4 46.75 34.62 13.17
C GLU A 4 45.49 35.16 12.46
N GLU A 5 45.64 35.22 11.13
CA GLU A 5 44.62 35.15 10.08
C GLU A 5 43.83 33.83 10.18
N ASP A 6 42.52 33.85 9.87
CA ASP A 6 41.97 32.82 9.00
C ASP A 6 40.68 33.25 8.30
N SER A 7 40.67 32.95 7.01
CA SER A 7 39.60 33.14 6.05
C SER A 7 38.56 32.04 6.12
N GLU A 8 37.26 32.36 6.10
CA GLU A 8 36.25 31.44 5.57
C GLU A 8 35.02 32.17 5.02
N ARG A 9 34.83 32.05 3.70
CA ARG A 9 33.61 32.39 2.96
C ARG A 9 32.64 31.22 3.01
N CYS A 10 31.35 31.56 3.07
CA CYS A 10 30.19 30.84 2.53
C CYS A 10 29.66 29.60 3.30
N GLY A 11 28.36 29.59 3.63
CA GLY A 11 27.69 28.35 4.00
C GLY A 11 26.36 28.38 4.78
N SER A 12 25.58 29.45 4.83
CA SER A 12 24.30 29.43 5.58
C SER A 12 23.25 30.40 5.05
N ARG A 13 22.75 30.16 3.82
CA ARG A 13 21.64 30.94 3.23
C ARG A 13 20.38 30.20 2.74
N PRO A 14 20.25 28.85 2.70
CA PRO A 14 18.99 28.26 2.23
C PRO A 14 17.90 28.17 3.32
N ALA A 15 18.24 28.00 4.60
CA ALA A 15 17.24 27.75 5.65
C ALA A 15 16.40 29.00 6.02
N GLN A 16 17.01 30.19 6.06
CA GLN A 16 16.30 31.44 6.37
C GLN A 16 15.40 31.90 5.22
N SER A 17 15.80 31.70 3.95
CA SER A 17 14.98 32.04 2.79
C SER A 17 13.74 31.17 2.67
N HIS A 18 13.86 29.87 2.97
CA HIS A 18 12.71 28.94 2.95
C HIS A 18 11.69 29.25 4.04
N HIS A 19 12.14 29.59 5.26
CA HIS A 19 11.23 29.92 6.36
C HIS A 19 10.45 31.21 6.09
N HIS A 20 11.10 32.23 5.52
CA HIS A 20 10.43 33.47 5.10
C HIS A 20 9.42 33.25 3.96
N LEU A 21 9.72 32.34 3.01
CA LEU A 21 8.83 32.02 1.91
C LEU A 21 7.57 31.28 2.38
N GLN A 22 7.73 30.29 3.26
CA GLN A 22 6.61 29.55 3.86
C GLN A 22 5.70 30.46 4.68
N GLN A 23 6.27 31.40 5.42
CA GLN A 23 5.49 32.32 6.25
C GLN A 23 4.75 33.39 5.42
N ARG A 24 5.32 33.80 4.27
CA ARG A 24 4.61 34.64 3.30
C ARG A 24 3.42 33.92 2.66
N HIS A 25 3.62 32.68 2.23
CA HIS A 25 2.53 31.91 1.61
C HIS A 25 1.40 31.61 2.59
N LYS A 26 1.74 31.27 3.84
CA LYS A 26 0.76 31.11 4.92
C LYS A 26 -0.07 32.37 5.18
N LEU A 27 0.54 33.55 5.05
CA LEU A 27 -0.16 34.83 5.18
C LEU A 27 -1.10 35.11 3.99
N GLU A 28 -0.72 34.70 2.77
CA GLU A 28 -1.57 34.82 1.58
C GLU A 28 -2.82 33.95 1.70
N VAL A 29 -2.65 32.67 2.04
CA VAL A 29 -3.76 31.73 2.22
C VAL A 29 -4.69 32.18 3.35
N TYR A 30 -4.13 32.64 4.48
CA TYR A 30 -4.92 33.20 5.56
C TYR A 30 -5.80 34.38 5.12
N LYS A 31 -5.25 35.33 4.35
CA LYS A 31 -6.00 36.50 3.86
C LYS A 31 -7.12 36.09 2.92
N ASP A 32 -6.88 35.07 2.09
CA ASP A 32 -7.85 34.57 1.13
C ASP A 32 -8.98 33.76 1.80
N VAL A 33 -8.67 33.02 2.86
CA VAL A 33 -9.66 32.36 3.73
C VAL A 33 -10.49 33.41 4.48
N LEU A 34 -9.84 34.40 5.10
CA LEU A 34 -10.51 35.47 5.84
C LEU A 34 -11.51 36.22 4.97
N ARG A 35 -11.11 36.61 3.76
CA ARG A 35 -11.99 37.29 2.80
C ARG A 35 -13.21 36.45 2.46
N ARG A 36 -13.02 35.17 2.13
CA ARG A 36 -14.12 34.26 1.78
C ARG A 36 -15.08 34.02 2.94
N ILE A 37 -14.58 33.92 4.17
CA ILE A 37 -15.45 33.78 5.36
C ILE A 37 -16.30 35.04 5.59
N GLN A 38 -15.71 36.23 5.38
CA GLN A 38 -16.43 37.51 5.46
C GLN A 38 -17.50 37.62 4.36
N ASP A 39 -17.20 37.14 3.15
CA ASP A 39 -18.13 37.13 2.03
C ASP A 39 -19.28 36.10 2.21
N SER A 40 -19.03 34.99 2.91
CA SER A 40 -20.02 33.92 3.21
C SER A 40 -21.10 34.32 4.24
N ASN A 41 -21.12 35.56 4.76
CA ASN A 41 -22.10 36.04 5.75
C ASN A 41 -22.15 35.18 7.05
N CYS A 42 -21.04 34.56 7.42
CA CYS A 42 -20.96 33.71 8.61
C CYS A 42 -21.03 34.57 9.90
N GLN A 43 -21.89 34.20 10.85
CA GLN A 43 -22.10 34.98 12.09
C GLN A 43 -20.83 35.10 12.95
N GLU A 44 -19.95 34.11 12.90
CA GLU A 44 -18.67 34.11 13.64
C GLU A 44 -17.66 35.14 13.12
N ALA A 45 -17.77 35.53 11.84
CA ALA A 45 -16.89 36.51 11.21
C ALA A 45 -17.11 37.95 11.71
N ASN A 46 -18.25 38.21 12.36
CA ASN A 46 -18.63 39.52 12.88
C ASN A 46 -18.18 39.74 14.35
N LEU A 47 -17.51 38.76 14.95
CA LEU A 47 -17.02 38.85 16.32
C LEU A 47 -15.74 39.70 16.40
N LEU A 48 -15.65 40.56 17.42
CA LEU A 48 -14.46 41.37 17.68
C LEU A 48 -13.23 40.47 17.94
N GLY A 49 -12.15 40.68 17.17
CA GLY A 49 -10.90 39.92 17.28
C GLY A 49 -10.91 38.56 16.56
N PHE A 50 -11.89 38.31 15.69
CA PHE A 50 -11.95 37.10 14.87
C PHE A 50 -10.69 36.91 14.00
N ASP A 51 -10.21 38.00 13.40
CA ASP A 51 -9.06 38.06 12.51
C ASP A 51 -7.80 37.53 13.22
N ASP A 52 -7.59 37.99 14.46
CA ASP A 52 -6.46 37.61 15.30
C ASP A 52 -6.57 36.14 15.74
N GLN A 53 -7.77 35.68 16.09
CA GLN A 53 -8.01 34.29 16.47
C GLN A 53 -7.79 33.32 15.29
N LEU A 54 -8.21 33.71 14.09
CA LEU A 54 -7.99 32.91 12.88
C LEU A 54 -6.50 32.87 12.53
N TRP A 55 -5.79 33.99 12.69
CA TRP A 55 -4.34 34.05 12.47
C TRP A 55 -3.58 33.17 13.49
N LEU A 56 -4.00 33.19 14.75
CA LEU A 56 -3.46 32.30 15.78
C LEU A 56 -3.68 30.83 15.45
N HIS A 57 -4.86 30.46 14.92
CA HIS A 57 -5.14 29.09 14.46
C HIS A 57 -4.16 28.66 13.35
N PHE A 58 -3.96 29.50 12.33
CA PHE A 58 -2.96 29.21 11.30
C PHE A 58 -1.57 29.03 11.93
N ASN A 59 -1.12 29.95 12.79
CA ASN A 59 0.20 29.88 13.41
C ASN A 59 0.41 28.66 14.32
N ARG A 60 -0.66 28.15 14.94
CA ARG A 60 -0.65 26.94 15.76
C ARG A 60 -0.39 25.66 14.95
N LEU A 61 -0.67 25.67 13.64
CA LEU A 61 -0.52 24.54 12.71
C LEU A 61 0.74 24.65 11.82
N PRO A 62 1.28 23.52 11.32
CA PRO A 62 2.49 23.51 10.50
C PRO A 62 2.25 24.18 9.14
N ALA A 63 3.32 24.65 8.48
CA ALA A 63 3.22 25.35 7.19
C ALA A 63 2.47 24.54 6.10
N ARG A 64 2.58 23.21 6.13
CA ARG A 64 1.87 22.31 5.21
C ARG A 64 0.35 22.44 5.28
N TYR A 65 -0.22 22.76 6.44
CA TYR A 65 -1.66 22.98 6.56
C TYR A 65 -2.15 24.07 5.61
N ALA A 66 -1.41 25.18 5.49
CA ALA A 66 -1.77 26.25 4.57
C ALA A 66 -1.54 25.89 3.09
N LEU A 67 -0.67 24.91 2.79
CA LEU A 67 -0.46 24.41 1.42
C LEU A 67 -1.58 23.47 0.97
N ASP A 68 -2.13 22.70 1.91
CA ASP A 68 -3.05 21.60 1.60
C ASP A 68 -4.53 22.00 1.73
N VAL A 69 -4.86 23.07 2.49
CA VAL A 69 -6.23 23.56 2.67
C VAL A 69 -6.79 24.13 1.35
N ASN A 70 -7.94 23.62 0.94
CA ASN A 70 -8.72 24.20 -0.16
C ASN A 70 -9.38 25.51 0.28
N VAL A 71 -8.90 26.62 -0.28
CA VAL A 71 -9.37 27.97 0.06
C VAL A 71 -10.83 28.21 -0.35
N GLU A 72 -11.34 27.48 -1.35
CA GLU A 72 -12.77 27.51 -1.72
C GLU A 72 -13.68 26.99 -0.60
N ARG A 73 -13.09 26.28 0.37
CA ARG A 73 -13.77 25.71 1.53
C ARG A 73 -13.35 26.37 2.83
N ALA A 74 -13.31 27.70 2.83
CA ALA A 74 -12.85 28.51 3.95
C ALA A 74 -13.60 28.23 5.28
N GLU A 75 -14.87 27.82 5.23
CA GLU A 75 -15.67 27.45 6.41
C GLU A 75 -15.12 26.22 7.16
N ASP A 76 -14.45 25.30 6.47
CA ASP A 76 -13.89 24.09 7.08
C ASP A 76 -12.73 24.42 8.02
N VAL A 77 -12.03 25.52 7.75
CA VAL A 77 -10.98 26.05 8.62
C VAL A 77 -11.58 26.47 9.97
N LEU A 78 -12.83 26.93 10.00
CA LEU A 78 -13.54 27.23 11.25
C LEU A 78 -13.89 25.96 12.01
N THR A 79 -14.32 24.91 11.32
CA THR A 79 -14.55 23.59 11.92
C THR A 79 -13.27 23.06 12.55
N HIS A 80 -12.13 23.14 11.86
CA HIS A 80 -10.82 22.74 12.41
C HIS A 80 -10.44 23.55 13.65
N LYS A 81 -10.60 24.88 13.61
CA LYS A 81 -10.37 25.76 14.77
C LYS A 81 -11.26 25.37 15.95
N ARG A 82 -12.54 25.12 15.72
CA ARG A 82 -13.51 24.75 16.76
C ARG A 82 -13.20 23.39 17.36
N LEU A 83 -12.84 22.39 16.55
CA LEU A 83 -12.46 21.06 17.04
C LEU A 83 -11.19 21.09 17.89
N LEU A 84 -10.19 21.90 17.51
CA LEU A 84 -9.00 22.12 18.33
C LEU A 84 -9.33 22.80 19.67
N GLN A 85 -10.23 23.79 19.67
CA GLN A 85 -10.69 24.44 20.90
C GLN A 85 -11.50 23.49 21.80
N LEU A 86 -12.39 22.69 21.22
CA LEU A 86 -13.16 21.68 21.97
C LEU A 86 -12.24 20.66 22.62
N ALA A 87 -11.20 20.21 21.91
CA ALA A 87 -10.23 19.27 22.43
C ALA A 87 -9.36 19.83 23.56
N GLU A 88 -9.35 21.14 23.84
CA GLU A 88 -8.63 21.69 25.00
C GLU A 88 -9.23 21.21 26.32
N ASP A 89 -10.55 21.02 26.39
CA ASP A 89 -11.23 20.40 27.54
C ASP A 89 -11.05 18.86 27.50
N PRO A 90 -10.45 18.24 28.52
CA PRO A 90 -10.32 16.78 28.62
C PRO A 90 -11.64 16.01 28.48
N ALA A 91 -12.78 16.59 28.88
CA ALA A 91 -14.08 15.94 28.80
C ALA A 91 -14.60 15.78 27.36
N ASN A 92 -14.13 16.62 26.44
CA ASN A 92 -14.56 16.63 25.04
C ASN A 92 -13.63 15.85 24.10
N ARG A 93 -12.63 15.15 24.65
CA ARG A 93 -11.64 14.41 23.85
C ARG A 93 -12.10 12.96 23.59
N PRO A 94 -11.94 12.43 22.36
CA PRO A 94 -11.59 13.16 21.13
C PRO A 94 -12.78 14.00 20.64
N ALA A 95 -12.51 15.22 20.19
CA ALA A 95 -13.51 16.02 19.49
C ALA A 95 -13.48 15.64 18.01
N PHE A 96 -14.63 15.45 17.38
CA PHE A 96 -14.67 15.10 15.96
C PHE A 96 -15.92 15.63 15.25
N ASP A 97 -15.83 15.75 13.93
CA ASP A 97 -16.91 16.12 13.03
C ASP A 97 -16.95 15.18 11.82
N VAL A 98 -18.15 14.88 11.31
CA VAL A 98 -18.36 14.00 10.15
C VAL A 98 -19.27 14.70 9.16
N ARG A 99 -18.90 14.69 7.89
CA ARG A 99 -19.69 15.32 6.83
C ARG A 99 -19.60 14.58 5.50
N LEU A 100 -20.57 14.82 4.62
CA LEU A 100 -20.69 14.17 3.33
C LEU A 100 -19.98 14.99 2.22
N VAL A 101 -19.16 14.32 1.40
CA VAL A 101 -18.38 14.90 0.30
C VAL A 101 -18.56 14.09 -0.99
N GLN A 102 -18.51 14.74 -2.16
CA GLN A 102 -18.68 14.08 -3.47
C GLN A 102 -17.59 14.49 -4.46
N PHE A 103 -17.20 13.54 -5.31
CA PHE A 103 -16.25 13.74 -6.40
C PHE A 103 -17.01 13.91 -7.72
N TYR A 104 -16.70 14.96 -8.50
CA TYR A 104 -17.20 15.12 -9.87
C TYR A 104 -16.15 14.65 -10.87
N PRO A 105 -16.44 13.65 -11.73
CA PRO A 105 -15.67 13.48 -12.96
C PRO A 105 -16.03 14.65 -13.87
N ILE A 106 -15.06 15.50 -14.21
CA ILE A 106 -15.29 16.57 -15.20
C ILE A 106 -15.48 15.88 -16.56
N ALA A 107 -16.71 15.93 -17.08
CA ALA A 107 -16.98 15.56 -18.46
C ALA A 107 -16.33 16.62 -19.36
N SER A 108 -15.33 16.23 -20.13
CA SER A 108 -14.75 17.05 -21.19
C SER A 108 -15.79 17.26 -22.29
N GLY A 109 -16.47 18.41 -22.24
CA GLY A 109 -17.34 18.88 -23.30
C GLY A 109 -16.53 19.35 -24.49
N ASN A 110 -16.32 18.47 -25.48
CA ASN A 110 -15.99 18.87 -26.84
C ASN A 110 -17.21 19.60 -27.44
N SER A 111 -17.16 20.93 -27.60
CA SER A 111 -18.02 21.62 -28.57
C SER A 111 -17.23 21.87 -29.85
N ILE A 112 -17.50 21.05 -30.87
CA ILE A 112 -17.17 21.38 -32.25
C ILE A 112 -18.12 22.47 -32.73
N ASP A 113 -17.55 23.47 -33.40
CA ASP A 113 -18.21 24.56 -34.09
C ASP A 113 -19.41 24.12 -34.93
N SER A 114 -20.51 24.87 -34.83
CA SER A 114 -21.32 25.18 -36.00
C SER A 114 -21.92 26.58 -35.91
N VAL A 115 -21.79 27.27 -37.03
CA VAL A 115 -22.02 28.68 -37.30
C VAL A 115 -23.52 28.96 -37.43
N HIS A 116 -24.04 30.04 -36.79
CA HIS A 116 -24.72 31.16 -37.46
C HIS A 116 -25.34 32.18 -36.48
N SER A 117 -24.82 33.41 -36.59
CA SER A 117 -25.53 34.70 -36.75
C SER A 117 -26.45 35.29 -35.66
N ASP A 118 -25.99 36.45 -35.20
CA ASP A 118 -26.69 37.74 -35.02
C ASP A 118 -27.48 38.11 -33.74
N SER A 119 -26.83 39.00 -32.99
CA SER A 119 -27.29 40.36 -32.64
C SER A 119 -28.21 40.63 -31.44
N SER A 120 -27.76 41.62 -30.66
CA SER A 120 -28.50 42.67 -29.95
C SER A 120 -28.80 42.52 -28.43
N MET A 121 -28.12 43.39 -27.69
CA MET A 121 -28.62 44.35 -26.69
C MET A 121 -29.43 43.87 -25.46
N LYS A 122 -28.77 44.04 -24.30
CA LYS A 122 -29.15 44.80 -23.08
C LYS A 122 -30.38 44.44 -22.23
N GLU A 123 -30.08 44.46 -20.92
CA GLU A 123 -30.88 44.86 -19.74
C GLU A 123 -31.72 43.80 -18.99
N ASP A 124 -31.11 43.29 -17.90
CA ASP A 124 -31.49 43.53 -16.48
C ASP A 124 -32.83 42.99 -15.92
N PRO A 125 -33.00 42.90 -14.57
CA PRO A 125 -33.09 41.62 -13.86
C PRO A 125 -34.47 41.38 -13.22
N GLN A 126 -34.63 40.21 -12.58
CA GLN A 126 -35.80 39.74 -11.81
C GLN A 126 -36.87 39.00 -12.62
N SER A 127 -36.75 37.68 -12.64
CA SER A 127 -37.78 36.77 -12.10
C SER A 127 -37.44 35.36 -12.56
N SER A 128 -37.09 34.51 -11.60
CA SER A 128 -37.41 33.07 -11.54
C SER A 128 -36.65 32.47 -10.35
N TYR A 129 -36.92 33.01 -9.17
CA TYR A 129 -36.91 32.15 -7.99
C TYR A 129 -38.11 31.23 -8.10
N ASN A 130 -37.90 29.98 -7.68
CA ASN A 130 -38.87 28.90 -7.56
C ASN A 130 -39.00 28.02 -8.81
N ASN A 131 -38.05 27.09 -8.97
CA ASN A 131 -38.33 25.64 -8.95
C ASN A 131 -37.04 24.81 -9.16
N LEU A 132 -36.08 24.91 -8.24
CA LEU A 132 -35.12 23.83 -7.99
C LEU A 132 -35.31 23.30 -6.58
N SER A 133 -36.36 22.51 -6.40
CA SER A 133 -36.49 21.62 -5.27
C SER A 133 -35.48 20.48 -5.38
N LYS A 134 -34.51 20.45 -4.44
CA LYS A 134 -33.84 19.27 -3.89
C LYS A 134 -33.27 18.25 -4.90
N GLN A 135 -32.06 18.52 -5.39
CA GLN A 135 -31.03 17.48 -5.55
C GLN A 135 -29.73 18.05 -4.97
N GLY A 136 -29.28 17.47 -3.84
CA GLY A 136 -28.11 17.92 -3.11
C GLY A 136 -26.84 17.70 -3.93
N ILE A 137 -26.21 18.78 -4.36
CA ILE A 137 -24.88 18.81 -4.96
C ILE A 137 -23.90 18.90 -3.79
N HIS A 138 -23.17 17.82 -3.51
CA HIS A 138 -22.22 17.79 -2.38
C HIS A 138 -20.87 18.35 -2.79
N LEU A 139 -20.20 19.06 -1.87
CA LEU A 139 -18.94 19.78 -2.11
C LEU A 139 -17.70 18.84 -1.97
N PRO A 140 -16.54 19.17 -2.59
CA PRO A 140 -15.32 18.34 -2.56
C PRO A 140 -14.61 18.33 -1.18
N PRO A 141 -13.65 17.42 -0.91
CA PRO A 141 -12.90 17.39 0.36
C PRO A 141 -12.16 18.71 0.70
N THR A 142 -11.87 18.95 1.98
CA THR A 142 -11.13 20.13 2.47
C THR A 142 -9.68 20.15 2.05
N PHE A 143 -9.07 18.98 1.88
CA PHE A 143 -7.66 18.82 1.51
C PHE A 143 -7.56 18.05 0.19
N GLY A 144 -6.58 18.41 -0.65
CA GLY A 144 -6.33 17.78 -1.94
C GLY A 144 -6.52 18.72 -3.16
N SER A 145 -5.73 18.50 -4.22
CA SER A 145 -5.79 19.30 -5.46
C SER A 145 -6.85 18.77 -6.44
N SER A 146 -7.71 19.65 -6.96
CA SER A 146 -8.65 19.35 -8.06
C SER A 146 -7.98 18.99 -9.40
N SER A 147 -6.66 19.14 -9.51
CA SER A 147 -5.89 19.04 -10.77
C SER A 147 -5.02 17.78 -10.95
N ASN A 148 -4.98 16.83 -10.00
CA ASN A 148 -4.14 15.62 -10.10
C ASN A 148 -4.84 14.40 -10.73
N LEU A 149 -5.97 14.57 -11.42
CA LEU A 149 -6.77 13.46 -11.97
C LEU A 149 -7.23 13.73 -13.41
N GLU A 150 -6.28 14.01 -14.32
CA GLU A 150 -6.52 13.84 -15.76
C GLU A 150 -6.28 12.38 -16.15
N ALA A 151 -7.37 11.60 -16.28
CA ALA A 151 -7.32 10.29 -16.92
C ALA A 151 -7.44 10.47 -18.46
N PRO A 152 -6.62 9.79 -19.29
CA PRO A 152 -6.83 9.79 -20.74
C PRO A 152 -8.05 8.94 -21.06
N ALA A 153 -9.11 9.57 -21.58
CA ALA A 153 -10.30 8.89 -22.04
C ALA A 153 -10.00 8.11 -23.34
N LEU A 154 -9.96 6.77 -23.23
CA LEU A 154 -10.08 5.87 -24.38
C LEU A 154 -11.44 5.15 -24.31
N GLN A 155 -12.19 5.27 -25.40
CA GLN A 155 -13.51 4.70 -25.63
C GLN A 155 -13.57 3.20 -25.32
N ALA A 156 -14.47 2.82 -24.41
CA ALA A 156 -15.07 1.50 -24.39
C ALA A 156 -16.57 1.66 -24.10
N MET A 157 -17.39 1.34 -25.09
CA MET A 157 -18.84 1.31 -24.98
C MET A 157 -19.28 0.12 -24.13
N SER A 158 -19.75 0.37 -22.91
CA SER A 158 -20.74 -0.47 -22.23
C SER A 158 -21.36 0.34 -21.09
N VAL A 159 -22.60 0.80 -21.31
CA VAL A 159 -23.34 1.63 -20.37
C VAL A 159 -23.87 0.76 -19.22
N THR A 160 -23.29 0.90 -18.04
CA THR A 160 -23.98 0.71 -16.76
C THR A 160 -23.83 2.00 -15.95
N PRO A 161 -24.90 2.62 -15.44
CA PRO A 161 -24.80 3.88 -14.72
C PRO A 161 -24.10 3.64 -13.38
N SER A 162 -22.85 4.08 -13.24
CA SER A 162 -22.15 4.11 -11.97
C SER A 162 -22.71 5.26 -11.13
N PHE A 163 -23.58 4.96 -10.17
CA PHE A 163 -23.94 5.94 -9.15
C PHE A 163 -22.70 6.27 -8.30
N PRO A 164 -22.37 7.55 -8.07
CA PRO A 164 -21.26 7.94 -7.22
C PRO A 164 -21.56 7.50 -5.78
N MET A 165 -20.67 6.70 -5.20
CA MET A 165 -20.78 6.30 -3.80
C MET A 165 -20.56 7.52 -2.90
N PRO A 166 -21.40 7.76 -1.88
CA PRO A 166 -21.22 8.86 -0.94
C PRO A 166 -19.94 8.67 -0.12
N MET A 167 -19.03 9.63 -0.19
CA MET A 167 -17.83 9.67 0.65
C MET A 167 -18.06 10.61 1.83
N HIS A 168 -17.41 10.37 2.95
CA HIS A 168 -17.52 11.19 4.14
C HIS A 168 -16.14 11.71 4.52
N GLU A 169 -16.05 12.94 4.98
CA GLU A 169 -14.86 13.47 5.61
C GLU A 169 -15.06 13.48 7.12
N ILE A 170 -14.10 12.92 7.84
CA ILE A 170 -14.10 12.80 9.29
C ILE A 170 -12.87 13.53 9.82
N THR A 171 -13.09 14.56 10.61
CA THR A 171 -12.01 15.32 11.25
C THR A 171 -11.97 15.02 12.73
N PHE A 172 -10.82 14.60 13.26
CA PHE A 172 -10.55 14.37 14.67
C PHE A 172 -9.60 15.42 15.22
N SER A 173 -9.81 15.76 16.50
CA SER A 173 -8.94 16.61 17.28
C SER A 173 -8.75 16.03 18.68
N THR A 174 -7.50 15.81 19.08
CA THR A 174 -7.15 15.26 20.41
C THR A 174 -5.69 15.56 20.75
N VAL A 175 -5.22 15.12 21.93
CA VAL A 175 -3.81 15.29 22.34
C VAL A 175 -2.91 14.49 21.42
N ASP A 176 -1.87 15.13 20.87
CA ASP A 176 -0.89 14.47 20.02
C ASP A 176 -0.11 13.45 20.86
N LYS A 177 -0.22 12.18 20.49
CA LYS A 177 0.42 11.06 21.18
C LYS A 177 1.07 10.14 20.15
N PRO A 178 2.19 9.48 20.50
CA PRO A 178 2.79 8.48 19.64
C PRO A 178 1.77 7.42 19.22
N LYS A 179 1.69 7.15 17.92
CA LYS A 179 0.78 6.17 17.30
C LYS A 179 -0.71 6.56 17.29
N LEU A 180 -1.08 7.80 17.62
CA LEU A 180 -2.47 8.26 17.57
C LEU A 180 -3.11 8.03 16.19
N LEU A 181 -2.45 8.47 15.12
CA LEU A 181 -2.93 8.26 13.75
C LEU A 181 -3.18 6.78 13.42
N ASN A 182 -2.31 5.89 13.92
CA ASN A 182 -2.45 4.45 13.76
C ASN A 182 -3.66 3.90 14.56
N GLN A 183 -3.90 4.42 15.76
CA GLN A 183 -5.08 4.06 16.55
C GLN A 183 -6.37 4.50 15.88
N LEU A 184 -6.44 5.73 15.37
CA LEU A 184 -7.60 6.25 14.64
C LEU A 184 -7.84 5.47 13.34
N THR A 185 -6.77 5.16 12.59
CA THR A 185 -6.84 4.34 11.37
C THR A 185 -7.39 2.95 11.66
N LEU A 186 -6.96 2.33 12.77
CA LEU A 186 -7.48 1.03 13.20
C LEU A 186 -8.96 1.10 13.57
N ILE A 187 -9.38 2.12 14.33
CA ILE A 187 -10.79 2.29 14.73
C ILE A 187 -11.68 2.51 13.51
N LEU A 188 -11.28 3.38 12.57
CA LEU A 188 -12.04 3.62 11.33
C LEU A 188 -12.15 2.34 10.50
N SER A 189 -11.06 1.56 10.42
CA SER A 189 -11.07 0.26 9.76
C SER A 189 -11.92 -0.78 10.49
N GLU A 190 -11.96 -0.77 11.83
CA GLU A 190 -12.79 -1.67 12.65
C GLU A 190 -14.28 -1.40 12.46
N ILE A 191 -14.66 -0.15 12.24
CA ILE A 191 -16.04 0.28 11.95
C ILE A 191 -16.41 0.02 10.47
N GLY A 192 -15.46 -0.42 9.64
CA GLY A 192 -15.69 -0.79 8.24
C GLY A 192 -15.63 0.41 7.27
N LEU A 193 -15.05 1.53 7.69
CA LEU A 193 -14.83 2.70 6.85
C LEU A 193 -13.49 2.57 6.11
N ASN A 194 -13.49 2.76 4.79
CA ASN A 194 -12.28 2.73 4.00
C ASN A 194 -11.71 4.13 3.86
N ILE A 195 -10.50 4.34 4.38
CA ILE A 195 -9.79 5.62 4.24
C ILE A 195 -9.27 5.76 2.81
N ARG A 196 -9.72 6.81 2.12
CA ARG A 196 -9.27 7.23 0.78
C ARG A 196 -8.11 8.21 0.87
N GLU A 197 -8.17 9.10 1.86
CA GLU A 197 -7.19 10.15 2.07
C GLU A 197 -7.08 10.41 3.58
N ALA A 198 -5.87 10.68 4.06
CA ALA A 198 -5.62 10.98 5.47
C ALA A 198 -4.58 12.09 5.59
N HIS A 199 -4.93 13.13 6.33
CA HIS A 199 -4.07 14.27 6.62
C HIS A 199 -3.94 14.43 8.12
N ALA A 200 -2.72 14.40 8.64
CA ALA A 200 -2.44 14.57 10.06
C ALA A 200 -1.62 15.83 10.30
N PHE A 201 -2.02 16.67 11.24
CA PHE A 201 -1.32 17.91 11.58
C PHE A 201 -1.09 18.02 13.08
N SER A 202 0.17 17.93 13.51
CA SER A 202 0.58 18.21 14.88
C SER A 202 0.67 19.72 15.10
N THR A 203 -0.01 20.23 16.13
CA THR A 203 0.06 21.63 16.53
C THR A 203 1.26 21.91 17.41
N LEU A 204 1.69 23.17 17.49
CA LEU A 204 2.82 23.60 18.32
C LEU A 204 2.58 23.43 19.83
N ASP A 205 1.32 23.32 20.25
CA ASP A 205 0.89 23.19 21.64
C ASP A 205 0.47 21.76 22.02
N GLY A 206 0.81 20.76 21.19
CA GLY A 206 0.72 19.35 21.55
C GLY A 206 -0.65 18.68 21.28
N PHE A 207 -1.43 19.21 20.35
CA PHE A 207 -2.65 18.61 19.84
C PHE A 207 -2.44 18.09 18.41
N SER A 208 -3.31 17.19 17.98
CA SER A 208 -3.35 16.65 16.62
C SER A 208 -4.68 17.01 15.99
N LEU A 209 -4.65 17.41 14.73
CA LEU A 209 -5.80 17.54 13.84
C LEU A 209 -5.65 16.51 12.72
N ASP A 210 -6.50 15.49 12.72
CA ASP A 210 -6.44 14.35 11.79
C ASP A 210 -7.70 14.30 10.94
N VAL A 211 -7.57 14.47 9.62
CA VAL A 211 -8.69 14.55 8.68
C VAL A 211 -8.65 13.34 7.76
N PHE A 212 -9.74 12.58 7.69
CA PHE A 212 -9.86 11.38 6.90
C PHE A 212 -11.01 11.51 5.91
N VAL A 213 -10.74 11.31 4.62
CA VAL A 213 -11.80 11.07 3.65
C VAL A 213 -12.03 9.57 3.60
N VAL A 214 -13.25 9.13 3.85
CA VAL A 214 -13.63 7.73 3.96
C VAL A 214 -14.82 7.39 3.08
N ASP A 215 -14.95 6.13 2.68
CA ASP A 215 -16.19 5.57 2.14
C ASP A 215 -16.62 4.33 2.92
N GLY A 216 -17.79 3.78 2.59
CA GLY A 216 -18.32 2.58 3.24
C GLY A 216 -19.38 2.84 4.32
N TRP A 217 -19.76 4.09 4.55
CA TRP A 217 -20.93 4.41 5.38
C TRP A 217 -22.22 3.97 4.66
N PRO A 218 -23.10 3.18 5.27
CA PRO A 218 -24.37 2.79 4.64
C PRO A 218 -25.22 4.03 4.37
N CYS A 219 -25.67 4.22 3.13
CA CYS A 219 -26.66 5.25 2.81
C CYS A 219 -28.05 4.71 3.24
N GLU A 220 -28.68 5.35 4.23
CA GLU A 220 -29.99 4.92 4.76
C GLU A 220 -31.12 4.96 3.71
N GLU A 221 -30.93 5.58 2.54
CA GLU A 221 -31.98 5.71 1.53
C GLU A 221 -32.26 4.44 0.71
N GLN A 222 -31.47 3.37 0.85
CA GLN A 222 -31.67 2.14 0.06
C GLN A 222 -32.51 1.04 0.74
N TYR A 223 -33.01 1.29 1.97
CA TYR A 223 -33.86 0.34 2.69
C TYR A 223 -35.37 0.47 2.40
N TRP A 224 -35.83 1.57 1.77
CA TRP A 224 -37.26 1.84 1.59
C TRP A 224 -37.84 1.51 0.21
N SER A 225 -37.03 1.09 -0.77
CA SER A 225 -37.51 0.87 -2.15
C SER A 225 -37.78 -0.59 -2.52
N LYS A 226 -37.65 -1.55 -1.59
CA LYS A 226 -37.87 -2.99 -1.89
C LYS A 226 -39.13 -3.62 -1.27
N GLU A 227 -39.93 -2.89 -0.50
CA GLU A 227 -41.15 -3.44 0.14
C GLU A 227 -42.48 -3.05 -0.54
N ARG A 228 -42.47 -2.42 -1.72
CA ARG A 228 -43.70 -2.15 -2.48
C ARG A 228 -43.62 -2.63 -3.92
N SER A 229 -43.68 -3.95 -4.09
CA SER A 229 -44.24 -4.58 -5.31
C SER A 229 -44.24 -6.10 -5.15
N VAL A 230 -45.13 -6.61 -4.29
CA VAL A 230 -45.57 -8.00 -4.37
C VAL A 230 -47.09 -7.99 -4.51
N SER A 231 -47.56 -8.25 -5.73
CA SER A 231 -48.88 -8.81 -5.96
C SER A 231 -48.82 -9.75 -7.18
N THR A 232 -48.85 -11.04 -6.86
CA THR A 232 -49.64 -12.10 -7.49
C THR A 232 -49.44 -12.39 -8.99
N GLU A 233 -48.77 -13.51 -9.31
CA GLU A 233 -49.36 -14.76 -9.87
C GLU A 233 -48.33 -15.62 -10.67
N ASN A 234 -48.20 -16.89 -10.23
CA ASN A 234 -48.04 -18.14 -11.00
C ASN A 234 -47.11 -18.21 -12.24
N GLN A 235 -46.01 -18.99 -12.18
CA GLN A 235 -45.94 -20.41 -12.61
C GLN A 235 -44.48 -20.94 -12.68
N SER A 236 -44.28 -22.11 -12.08
CA SER A 236 -43.22 -23.12 -12.25
C SER A 236 -42.04 -22.85 -13.20
N ARG A 237 -40.82 -22.82 -12.64
CA ARG A 237 -39.65 -23.60 -13.12
C ARG A 237 -38.56 -23.63 -12.03
N ILE A 238 -38.03 -24.82 -11.79
CA ILE A 238 -36.96 -25.09 -10.84
C ILE A 238 -35.65 -24.60 -11.48
N GLU A 239 -35.08 -23.51 -10.97
CA GLU A 239 -33.68 -23.16 -11.16
C GLU A 239 -33.09 -22.82 -9.79
N THR A 240 -32.20 -23.69 -9.31
CA THR A 240 -31.34 -23.45 -8.15
C THR A 240 -30.41 -22.28 -8.47
N SER A 241 -30.75 -21.07 -8.01
CA SER A 241 -29.85 -19.93 -8.02
C SER A 241 -28.78 -20.11 -6.94
N SER A 242 -27.64 -20.68 -7.33
CA SER A 242 -26.46 -20.81 -6.47
C SER A 242 -25.80 -19.45 -6.27
N ASN A 243 -25.66 -19.01 -5.01
CA ASN A 243 -24.91 -17.82 -4.61
C ASN A 243 -23.37 -18.04 -4.74
N CYS A 244 -22.89 -18.45 -5.91
CA CYS A 244 -21.47 -18.64 -6.22
C CYS A 244 -20.81 -17.30 -6.52
N ILE A 245 -19.57 -17.08 -6.06
CA ILE A 245 -18.76 -15.98 -6.60
C ILE A 245 -18.35 -16.34 -8.03
N GLU A 246 -18.73 -15.51 -9.00
CA GLU A 246 -18.36 -15.70 -10.40
C GLU A 246 -16.89 -15.30 -10.62
N ILE A 247 -16.02 -16.31 -10.73
CA ILE A 247 -14.63 -16.12 -11.16
C ILE A 247 -14.60 -16.21 -12.69
N PRO A 248 -13.95 -15.26 -13.41
CA PRO A 248 -13.83 -15.32 -14.86
C PRO A 248 -13.29 -16.70 -15.31
N SER A 249 -14.10 -17.46 -16.03
CA SER A 249 -13.74 -18.82 -16.47
C SER A 249 -13.16 -18.77 -17.89
N ASP A 250 -12.00 -19.38 -18.08
CA ASP A 250 -11.32 -19.60 -19.35
C ASP A 250 -11.52 -21.05 -19.86
N GLY A 251 -12.51 -21.77 -19.34
CA GLY A 251 -12.95 -23.06 -19.88
C GLY A 251 -12.11 -24.28 -19.48
N THR A 252 -11.13 -24.15 -18.60
CA THR A 252 -10.29 -25.28 -18.17
C THR A 252 -10.04 -25.31 -16.65
N ASP A 253 -10.16 -26.53 -16.12
CA ASP A 253 -9.90 -27.06 -14.77
C ASP A 253 -11.03 -27.04 -13.72
N VAL A 254 -11.23 -28.21 -13.10
CA VAL A 254 -12.03 -28.42 -11.88
C VAL A 254 -11.15 -28.04 -10.70
N TRP A 255 -11.23 -26.77 -10.27
CA TRP A 255 -10.47 -26.22 -9.14
C TRP A 255 -11.33 -25.89 -7.93
N GLU A 256 -12.66 -25.91 -8.10
CA GLU A 256 -13.60 -25.73 -7.00
C GLU A 256 -13.57 -26.97 -6.11
N ILE A 257 -13.26 -26.78 -4.84
CA ILE A 257 -13.16 -27.85 -3.85
C ILE A 257 -14.48 -27.92 -3.07
N ASP A 258 -15.03 -29.12 -2.93
CA ASP A 258 -16.08 -29.37 -1.95
C ASP A 258 -15.48 -29.30 -0.54
N VAL A 259 -15.95 -28.36 0.28
CA VAL A 259 -15.49 -28.15 1.66
C VAL A 259 -15.51 -29.44 2.49
N ARG A 260 -16.41 -30.39 2.19
CA ARG A 260 -16.49 -31.69 2.89
C ARG A 260 -15.28 -32.59 2.65
N GLN A 261 -14.52 -32.33 1.59
CA GLN A 261 -13.28 -33.04 1.27
C GLN A 261 -12.06 -32.45 1.99
N LEU A 262 -12.19 -31.22 2.54
CA LEU A 262 -11.15 -30.57 3.30
C LEU A 262 -11.26 -30.94 4.78
N LYS A 263 -10.13 -31.35 5.36
CA LYS A 263 -10.01 -31.52 6.80
C LYS A 263 -9.12 -30.43 7.36
N THR A 264 -9.74 -29.44 7.99
CA THR A 264 -9.04 -28.35 8.68
C THR A 264 -8.43 -28.84 9.98
N GLY A 265 -7.14 -28.60 10.18
CA GLY A 265 -6.40 -28.92 11.39
C GLY A 265 -6.07 -27.65 12.18
N ASN A 266 -4.84 -27.59 12.70
CA ASN A 266 -4.39 -26.50 13.56
C ASN A 266 -4.29 -25.17 12.81
N LYS A 267 -4.67 -24.08 13.48
CA LYS A 267 -4.44 -22.72 13.01
C LYS A 267 -2.93 -22.42 12.99
N VAL A 268 -2.44 -21.98 11.85
CA VAL A 268 -1.02 -21.64 11.61
C VAL A 268 -0.79 -20.14 11.80
N GLY A 269 -1.76 -19.31 11.38
CA GLY A 269 -1.64 -17.86 11.47
C GLY A 269 -2.98 -17.14 11.33
N SER A 270 -2.96 -15.84 11.60
CA SER A 270 -4.07 -14.91 11.36
C SER A 270 -3.50 -13.69 10.65
N GLY A 271 -4.08 -13.33 9.50
CA GLY A 271 -3.73 -12.13 8.73
C GLY A 271 -4.90 -11.14 8.65
N SER A 272 -4.71 -10.04 7.91
CA SER A 272 -5.75 -9.06 7.58
C SER A 272 -6.86 -9.68 6.74
N PHE A 273 -6.50 -10.54 5.78
CA PHE A 273 -7.42 -11.17 4.81
C PHE A 273 -8.10 -12.46 5.29
N GLY A 274 -7.69 -13.03 6.43
CA GLY A 274 -8.24 -14.30 6.88
C GLY A 274 -7.35 -15.07 7.86
N ASP A 275 -7.83 -16.25 8.24
CA ASP A 275 -7.08 -17.19 9.09
C ASP A 275 -6.47 -18.30 8.24
N LEU A 276 -5.22 -18.65 8.52
CA LEU A 276 -4.48 -19.70 7.82
C LEU A 276 -4.47 -20.96 8.69
N TYR A 277 -4.91 -22.09 8.14
CA TYR A 277 -4.92 -23.39 8.80
C TYR A 277 -4.06 -24.39 8.05
N LYS A 278 -3.42 -25.29 8.79
CA LYS A 278 -2.88 -26.53 8.24
C LYS A 278 -4.04 -27.51 8.11
N GLY A 279 -4.14 -28.21 6.98
CA GLY A 279 -5.19 -29.20 6.77
C GLY A 279 -4.73 -30.35 5.88
N THR A 280 -5.69 -31.22 5.52
CA THR A 280 -5.47 -32.27 4.53
C THR A 280 -6.56 -32.28 3.47
N TYR A 281 -6.16 -32.53 2.22
CA TYR A 281 -7.04 -32.72 1.06
C TYR A 281 -6.60 -33.99 0.34
N PHE A 282 -7.46 -35.01 0.25
CA PHE A 282 -7.13 -36.35 -0.27
C PHE A 282 -5.78 -36.92 0.25
N SER A 283 -5.54 -36.80 1.56
CA SER A 283 -4.32 -37.23 2.26
C SER A 283 -3.04 -36.44 1.92
N GLN A 284 -3.12 -35.39 1.11
CA GLN A 284 -2.06 -34.41 0.92
C GLN A 284 -2.15 -33.32 1.99
N GLU A 285 -1.03 -32.93 2.58
CA GLU A 285 -0.99 -31.77 3.48
C GLU A 285 -1.16 -30.47 2.70
N VAL A 286 -2.06 -29.61 3.19
CA VAL A 286 -2.43 -28.35 2.52
C VAL A 286 -2.48 -27.18 3.50
N ALA A 287 -2.28 -25.98 2.98
CA ALA A 287 -2.55 -24.72 3.66
C ALA A 287 -3.91 -24.18 3.20
N ILE A 288 -4.79 -23.89 4.16
CA ILE A 288 -6.18 -23.45 3.94
C ILE A 288 -6.31 -22.02 4.47
N LYS A 289 -6.36 -21.04 3.57
CA LYS A 289 -6.58 -19.61 3.89
C LYS A 289 -8.08 -19.34 3.88
N VAL A 290 -8.68 -19.22 5.06
CA VAL A 290 -10.13 -19.02 5.25
C VAL A 290 -10.43 -17.53 5.42
N LEU A 291 -11.33 -16.99 4.61
CA LEU A 291 -11.82 -15.62 4.76
C LEU A 291 -12.79 -15.53 5.94
N LYS A 292 -12.63 -14.52 6.79
CA LYS A 292 -13.49 -14.32 7.98
C LYS A 292 -14.86 -13.82 7.55
N PRO A 293 -15.96 -14.57 7.75
CA PRO A 293 -17.30 -14.19 7.32
C PRO A 293 -17.73 -12.80 7.84
N GLU A 294 -17.30 -12.46 9.06
CA GLU A 294 -17.66 -11.21 9.74
C GLU A 294 -16.99 -9.96 9.12
N ARG A 295 -15.99 -10.15 8.26
CA ARG A 295 -15.22 -9.08 7.61
C ARG A 295 -15.37 -9.07 6.09
N VAL A 296 -16.21 -9.94 5.53
CA VAL A 296 -16.41 -10.03 4.08
C VAL A 296 -17.13 -8.79 3.58
N ASN A 297 -16.41 -7.96 2.82
CA ASN A 297 -16.96 -6.86 2.05
C ASN A 297 -16.72 -7.08 0.55
N ARG A 298 -17.37 -6.29 -0.31
CA ARG A 298 -17.28 -6.44 -1.78
C ARG A 298 -15.83 -6.37 -2.30
N ARG A 299 -14.99 -5.55 -1.66
CA ARG A 299 -13.57 -5.42 -2.02
C ARG A 299 -12.78 -6.69 -1.69
N MET A 300 -12.94 -7.23 -0.48
CA MET A 300 -12.28 -8.46 -0.04
C MET A 300 -12.70 -9.65 -0.93
N LEU A 301 -13.97 -9.70 -1.35
CA LEU A 301 -14.45 -10.67 -2.34
C LEU A 301 -13.77 -10.48 -3.70
N GLY A 302 -13.58 -9.24 -4.14
CA GLY A 302 -12.84 -8.91 -5.36
C GLY A 302 -11.36 -9.31 -5.28
N GLU A 303 -10.69 -9.04 -4.15
CA GLU A 303 -9.31 -9.42 -3.88
C GLU A 303 -9.16 -10.95 -3.84
N PHE A 304 -10.08 -11.66 -3.17
CA PHE A 304 -10.14 -13.12 -3.16
C PHE A 304 -10.34 -13.69 -4.57
N SER A 305 -11.29 -13.16 -5.34
CA SER A 305 -11.56 -13.60 -6.70
C SER A 305 -10.34 -13.39 -7.60
N GLN A 306 -9.66 -12.25 -7.44
CA GLN A 306 -8.44 -11.92 -8.17
C GLN A 306 -7.27 -12.82 -7.76
N GLU A 307 -7.12 -13.12 -6.46
CA GLU A 307 -6.09 -14.03 -5.94
C GLU A 307 -6.29 -15.43 -6.54
N VAL A 308 -7.50 -15.97 -6.49
CA VAL A 308 -7.83 -17.26 -7.12
C VAL A 308 -7.60 -17.22 -8.63
N TYR A 309 -8.01 -16.15 -9.31
CA TYR A 309 -7.80 -16.00 -10.76
C TYR A 309 -6.32 -16.03 -11.15
N ILE A 310 -5.45 -15.32 -10.42
CA ILE A 310 -4.01 -15.32 -10.67
C ILE A 310 -3.43 -16.70 -10.37
N MET A 311 -3.75 -17.25 -9.21
CA MET A 311 -3.21 -18.53 -8.74
C MET A 311 -3.55 -19.71 -9.65
N ARG A 312 -4.72 -19.69 -10.30
CA ARG A 312 -5.09 -20.68 -11.33
C ARG A 312 -4.17 -20.69 -12.55
N LYS A 313 -3.54 -19.55 -12.88
CA LYS A 313 -2.70 -19.39 -14.09
C LYS A 313 -1.22 -19.62 -13.83
N VAL A 314 -0.84 -19.84 -12.57
CA VAL A 314 0.56 -19.86 -12.15
C VAL A 314 0.95 -21.28 -11.73
N ARG A 315 1.94 -21.84 -12.42
CA ARG A 315 2.50 -23.15 -12.09
C ARG A 315 4.00 -23.14 -12.28
N HIS A 316 4.74 -23.01 -11.19
CA HIS A 316 6.19 -22.94 -11.21
C HIS A 316 6.78 -23.49 -9.92
N LYS A 317 7.95 -24.14 -9.99
CA LYS A 317 8.59 -24.78 -8.83
C LYS A 317 8.95 -23.83 -7.69
N ASN A 318 9.13 -22.54 -7.99
CA ASN A 318 9.43 -21.48 -7.01
C ASN A 318 8.25 -20.53 -6.78
N VAL A 319 7.03 -20.97 -7.08
CA VAL A 319 5.79 -20.28 -6.73
C VAL A 319 4.88 -21.28 -6.03
N VAL A 320 4.19 -20.87 -4.96
CA VAL A 320 3.31 -21.76 -4.22
C VAL A 320 2.22 -22.32 -5.13
N GLN A 321 2.10 -23.64 -5.13
CA GLN A 321 1.15 -24.37 -5.95
C GLN A 321 -0.27 -24.17 -5.41
N PHE A 322 -1.13 -23.63 -6.26
CA PHE A 322 -2.57 -23.64 -6.07
C PHE A 322 -3.12 -25.05 -6.20
N ILE A 323 -3.96 -25.46 -5.26
CA ILE A 323 -4.66 -26.76 -5.27
C ILE A 323 -6.12 -26.56 -5.63
N GLY A 324 -6.76 -25.53 -5.09
CA GLY A 324 -8.14 -25.20 -5.38
C GLY A 324 -8.69 -24.13 -4.44
N ALA A 325 -9.96 -23.82 -4.58
CA ALA A 325 -10.65 -22.86 -3.72
C ALA A 325 -12.07 -23.31 -3.43
N CYS A 326 -12.63 -22.84 -2.33
CA CYS A 326 -14.06 -22.90 -2.05
C CYS A 326 -14.61 -21.47 -2.23
N THR A 327 -15.53 -21.28 -3.17
CA THR A 327 -16.06 -19.96 -3.54
C THR A 327 -17.51 -19.75 -3.11
N GLN A 328 -18.08 -20.75 -2.42
CA GLN A 328 -19.43 -20.70 -1.87
C GLN A 328 -19.44 -20.15 -0.43
N PRO A 329 -20.16 -19.05 -0.16
CA PRO A 329 -20.42 -18.61 1.20
C PRO A 329 -21.16 -19.70 2.01
N PRO A 330 -20.94 -19.78 3.34
CA PRO A 330 -20.06 -18.94 4.15
C PRO A 330 -18.59 -19.38 4.14
N ASN A 331 -18.23 -20.45 3.43
CA ASN A 331 -16.95 -21.14 3.54
C ASN A 331 -15.98 -20.73 2.42
N LEU A 332 -15.64 -19.45 2.36
CA LEU A 332 -14.69 -18.95 1.37
C LEU A 332 -13.26 -19.27 1.79
N CYS A 333 -12.55 -20.07 0.99
CA CYS A 333 -11.14 -20.37 1.26
C CYS A 333 -10.31 -20.64 0.01
N ILE A 334 -9.00 -20.41 0.13
CA ILE A 334 -7.98 -20.75 -0.87
C ILE A 334 -7.13 -21.88 -0.31
N VAL A 335 -6.92 -22.92 -1.10
CA VAL A 335 -6.15 -24.12 -0.74
C VAL A 335 -4.87 -24.17 -1.57
N THR A 336 -3.75 -24.27 -0.88
CA THR A 336 -2.39 -24.34 -1.46
C THR A 336 -1.60 -25.48 -0.87
N GLU A 337 -0.47 -25.82 -1.49
CA GLU A 337 0.50 -26.72 -0.87
C GLU A 337 0.98 -26.17 0.48
N PHE A 338 1.18 -27.07 1.46
CA PHE A 338 1.66 -26.68 2.77
C PHE A 338 3.19 -26.53 2.79
N MET A 339 3.68 -25.36 3.20
CA MET A 339 5.10 -25.05 3.29
C MET A 339 5.61 -25.26 4.72
N SER A 340 6.17 -26.43 4.99
CA SER A 340 6.39 -26.95 6.35
C SER A 340 7.38 -26.18 7.21
N ARG A 341 8.30 -25.40 6.62
CA ARG A 341 9.26 -24.55 7.34
C ARG A 341 8.77 -23.12 7.58
N GLY A 342 7.56 -22.78 7.11
CA GLY A 342 6.98 -21.46 7.27
C GLY A 342 7.67 -20.40 6.41
N SER A 343 7.61 -19.14 6.86
CA SER A 343 8.15 -18.00 6.11
C SER A 343 9.66 -17.81 6.33
N VAL A 344 10.33 -17.25 5.33
CA VAL A 344 11.73 -16.84 5.43
C VAL A 344 11.90 -15.77 6.53
N TYR A 345 10.90 -14.91 6.71
CA TYR A 345 10.89 -13.92 7.81
C TYR A 345 10.96 -14.60 9.19
N ASP A 346 10.16 -15.65 9.41
CA ASP A 346 10.18 -16.38 10.68
C ASP A 346 11.50 -17.10 10.89
N PHE A 347 12.07 -17.68 9.83
CA PHE A 347 13.40 -18.28 9.87
C PHE A 347 14.47 -17.28 10.31
N LEU A 348 14.53 -16.10 9.68
CA LEU A 348 15.55 -15.09 10.00
C LEU A 348 15.33 -14.46 11.39
N HIS A 349 14.10 -14.02 11.69
CA HIS A 349 13.87 -13.11 12.82
C HIS A 349 13.36 -13.78 14.08
N LYS A 350 12.59 -14.88 13.95
CA LYS A 350 12.07 -15.62 15.10
C LYS A 350 12.98 -16.77 15.48
N GLN A 351 13.47 -17.52 14.49
CA GLN A 351 14.34 -18.67 14.71
C GLN A 351 15.82 -18.30 14.76
N ARG A 352 16.17 -17.04 14.43
CA ARG A 352 17.57 -16.55 14.35
C ARG A 352 18.43 -17.40 13.40
N GLY A 353 17.80 -17.90 12.33
CA GLY A 353 18.45 -18.60 11.24
C GLY A 353 19.36 -17.66 10.44
N VAL A 354 20.41 -18.22 9.86
CA VAL A 354 21.38 -17.48 9.04
C VAL A 354 21.66 -18.27 7.78
N PHE A 355 21.56 -17.62 6.62
CA PHE A 355 21.98 -18.23 5.36
C PHE A 355 23.49 -18.10 5.20
N LYS A 356 24.18 -19.24 5.11
CA LYS A 356 25.56 -19.27 4.60
C LYS A 356 25.54 -18.98 3.10
N LEU A 357 26.64 -18.46 2.57
CA LEU A 357 26.72 -18.01 1.17
C LEU A 357 26.16 -19.01 0.14
N PRO A 358 26.45 -20.32 0.17
CA PRO A 358 25.85 -21.26 -0.79
C PRO A 358 24.32 -21.33 -0.70
N SER A 359 23.78 -21.39 0.52
CA SER A 359 22.34 -21.44 0.78
C SER A 359 21.66 -20.10 0.50
N LEU A 360 22.35 -18.97 0.74
CA LEU A 360 21.90 -17.62 0.39
C LEU A 360 21.72 -17.50 -1.13
N LEU A 361 22.74 -17.92 -1.89
CA LEU A 361 22.68 -17.89 -3.36
C LEU A 361 21.58 -18.81 -3.88
N LYS A 362 21.43 -20.02 -3.31
CA LYS A 362 20.31 -20.93 -3.63
C LYS A 362 18.96 -20.25 -3.39
N ALA A 363 18.77 -19.65 -2.21
CA ALA A 363 17.56 -18.93 -1.83
C ALA A 363 17.25 -17.77 -2.80
N ALA A 364 18.25 -16.93 -3.09
CA ALA A 364 18.12 -15.80 -4.01
C ALA A 364 17.78 -16.27 -5.43
N ILE A 365 18.38 -17.37 -5.91
CA ILE A 365 18.08 -17.97 -7.22
C ILE A 365 16.64 -18.47 -7.27
N ASP A 366 16.19 -19.16 -6.22
CA ASP A 366 14.81 -19.68 -6.13
C ASP A 366 13.79 -18.54 -6.21
N ILE A 367 13.97 -17.49 -5.39
CA ILE A 367 13.10 -16.30 -5.39
C ILE A 367 13.11 -15.64 -6.78
N SER A 368 14.30 -15.44 -7.36
CA SER A 368 14.45 -14.78 -8.67
C SER A 368 13.80 -15.58 -9.80
N LYS A 369 13.88 -16.92 -9.76
CA LYS A 369 13.19 -17.78 -10.74
C LYS A 369 11.67 -17.69 -10.61
N GLY A 370 11.15 -17.67 -9.37
CA GLY A 370 9.72 -17.47 -9.11
C GLY A 370 9.22 -16.14 -9.67
N MET A 371 9.93 -15.06 -9.36
CA MET A 371 9.58 -13.72 -9.83
C MET A 371 9.74 -13.55 -11.35
N ASN A 372 10.80 -14.10 -11.94
CA ASN A 372 10.97 -14.10 -13.40
C ASN A 372 9.78 -14.79 -14.10
N TYR A 373 9.31 -15.93 -13.58
CA TYR A 373 8.14 -16.61 -14.11
C TYR A 373 6.89 -15.72 -14.04
N LEU A 374 6.64 -15.06 -12.91
CA LEU A 374 5.50 -14.16 -12.75
C LEU A 374 5.56 -13.00 -13.76
N HIS A 375 6.73 -12.39 -13.92
CA HIS A 375 6.94 -11.26 -14.83
C HIS A 375 6.79 -11.65 -16.30
N GLN A 376 7.26 -12.83 -16.69
CA GLN A 376 7.02 -13.39 -18.04
C GLN A 376 5.53 -13.56 -18.34
N ASN A 377 4.73 -13.88 -17.32
CA ASN A 377 3.28 -13.97 -17.39
C ASN A 377 2.55 -12.64 -17.15
N LYS A 378 3.28 -11.51 -17.15
CA LYS A 378 2.75 -10.15 -16.94
C LYS A 378 2.04 -9.96 -15.61
N ILE A 379 2.46 -10.69 -14.58
CA ILE A 379 1.96 -10.60 -13.21
C ILE A 379 2.96 -9.78 -12.37
N ILE A 380 2.48 -8.70 -11.75
CA ILE A 380 3.23 -7.89 -10.78
C ILE A 380 2.83 -8.37 -9.38
N HIS A 381 3.80 -8.73 -8.53
CA HIS A 381 3.53 -9.27 -7.19
C HIS A 381 3.10 -8.19 -6.18
N ARG A 382 3.81 -7.05 -6.17
CA ARG A 382 3.56 -5.83 -5.37
C ARG A 382 3.76 -5.93 -3.86
N ASP A 383 3.80 -7.13 -3.29
CA ASP A 383 4.06 -7.36 -1.86
C ASP A 383 5.23 -8.33 -1.64
N LEU A 384 6.30 -8.21 -2.43
CA LEU A 384 7.46 -9.10 -2.28
C LEU A 384 8.23 -8.74 -1.01
N LYS A 385 8.21 -9.65 -0.03
CA LYS A 385 8.90 -9.53 1.26
C LYS A 385 9.18 -10.91 1.84
N THR A 386 10.10 -11.02 2.79
CA THR A 386 10.47 -12.32 3.39
C THR A 386 9.32 -13.03 4.11
N ALA A 387 8.25 -12.32 4.51
CA ALA A 387 7.05 -12.93 5.09
C ALA A 387 6.19 -13.67 4.03
N ASN A 388 6.31 -13.28 2.76
CA ASN A 388 5.59 -13.87 1.61
C ASN A 388 6.48 -14.85 0.82
N LEU A 389 7.65 -15.18 1.36
CA LEU A 389 8.54 -16.22 0.84
C LEU A 389 8.45 -17.40 1.78
N LEU A 390 7.97 -18.54 1.28
CA LEU A 390 7.75 -19.73 2.08
C LEU A 390 8.77 -20.82 1.74
N MET A 391 9.10 -21.65 2.73
CA MET A 391 10.12 -22.69 2.60
C MET A 391 9.54 -24.08 2.86
N ASP A 392 9.89 -25.03 1.99
CA ASP A 392 9.51 -26.43 2.14
C ASP A 392 10.54 -27.23 2.95
N GLU A 393 10.29 -28.52 3.16
CA GLU A 393 11.18 -29.41 3.92
C GLU A 393 12.60 -29.52 3.34
N ASN A 394 12.75 -29.34 2.02
CA ASN A 394 13.99 -29.42 1.24
C ASN A 394 14.70 -28.07 1.08
N GLU A 395 14.26 -27.07 1.84
CA GLU A 395 14.79 -25.69 1.79
C GLU A 395 14.66 -25.07 0.38
N VAL A 396 13.62 -25.42 -0.37
CA VAL A 396 13.24 -24.73 -1.60
C VAL A 396 12.34 -23.56 -1.22
N ILE A 397 12.65 -22.38 -1.75
CA ILE A 397 11.84 -21.18 -1.51
C ILE A 397 10.82 -20.99 -2.64
N LYS A 398 9.59 -20.67 -2.23
CA LYS A 398 8.48 -20.36 -3.13
C LYS A 398 7.87 -19.01 -2.78
N VAL A 399 7.54 -18.24 -3.81
CA VAL A 399 6.79 -16.97 -3.69
C VAL A 399 5.32 -17.28 -3.41
N ALA A 400 4.75 -16.60 -2.42
CA ALA A 400 3.38 -16.79 -1.93
C ALA A 400 2.64 -15.44 -1.76
N ASP A 401 1.34 -15.53 -1.49
CA ASP A 401 0.42 -14.41 -1.21
C ASP A 401 0.23 -13.42 -2.38
N PHE A 402 -0.79 -13.71 -3.20
CA PHE A 402 -1.13 -12.94 -4.40
C PHE A 402 -2.30 -11.96 -4.18
N GLY A 403 -2.69 -11.70 -2.93
CA GLY A 403 -3.85 -10.82 -2.62
C GLY A 403 -3.72 -9.42 -3.21
N LEU A 404 -2.49 -8.91 -3.32
CA LEU A 404 -2.19 -7.61 -3.92
C LEU A 404 -1.68 -7.69 -5.36
N ALA A 405 -1.50 -8.90 -5.92
CA ALA A 405 -0.97 -9.09 -7.25
C ALA A 405 -1.98 -8.63 -8.33
N ARG A 406 -1.46 -8.21 -9.49
CA ARG A 406 -2.26 -7.77 -10.65
C ARG A 406 -1.61 -8.17 -11.96
N VAL A 407 -2.44 -8.31 -12.99
CA VAL A 407 -1.99 -8.43 -14.39
C VAL A 407 -1.73 -7.03 -14.93
N GLN A 408 -0.61 -6.84 -15.64
CA GLN A 408 -0.09 -5.53 -16.09
C GLN A 408 -1.12 -4.61 -16.80
N ALA A 409 -2.18 -5.16 -17.40
CA ALA A 409 -3.24 -4.39 -18.06
C ALA A 409 -4.25 -3.71 -17.11
N GLN A 410 -4.16 -3.93 -15.79
CA GLN A 410 -5.04 -3.34 -14.78
C GLN A 410 -4.30 -2.25 -14.01
N SER A 411 -4.36 -1.01 -14.50
CA SER A 411 -3.89 0.18 -13.76
C SER A 411 -4.84 0.43 -12.58
N GLY A 412 -4.32 0.41 -11.35
CA GLY A 412 -5.12 0.68 -10.15
C GLY A 412 -4.28 1.36 -9.09
N VAL A 413 -4.83 2.42 -8.49
CA VAL A 413 -4.28 3.12 -7.33
C VAL A 413 -4.35 2.19 -6.12
N MET A 414 -3.24 2.02 -5.41
CA MET A 414 -3.17 1.16 -4.23
C MET A 414 -3.48 1.91 -2.93
N THR A 415 -4.03 1.16 -1.97
CA THR A 415 -4.00 1.48 -0.54
C THR A 415 -2.89 0.62 0.06
N ALA A 416 -1.79 1.24 0.47
CA ALA A 416 -0.69 0.52 1.11
C ALA A 416 -1.12 0.06 2.51
N GLU A 417 -1.00 -1.23 2.80
CA GLU A 417 -1.06 -1.70 4.19
C GLU A 417 0.21 -1.21 4.93
N THR A 418 0.03 -0.57 6.08
CA THR A 418 1.06 0.15 6.84
C THR A 418 2.29 -0.68 7.25
N GLY A 419 2.21 -2.02 7.14
CA GLY A 419 3.26 -2.97 7.53
C GLY A 419 4.33 -3.28 6.48
N THR A 420 4.06 -3.08 5.19
CA THR A 420 4.97 -3.51 4.10
C THR A 420 5.98 -2.44 3.67
N TYR A 421 5.84 -1.18 4.13
CA TYR A 421 6.62 -0.04 3.65
C TYR A 421 8.14 -0.23 3.59
N ARG A 422 8.73 -1.09 4.43
CA ARG A 422 10.17 -1.37 4.45
C ARG A 422 10.70 -2.01 3.16
N TRP A 423 9.87 -2.73 2.41
CA TRP A 423 10.27 -3.39 1.15
C TRP A 423 9.73 -2.66 -0.09
N MET A 424 8.91 -1.62 0.07
CA MET A 424 8.28 -0.92 -1.06
C MET A 424 9.27 -0.03 -1.80
N SER A 425 9.10 0.03 -3.13
CA SER A 425 9.87 0.95 -3.98
C SER A 425 9.41 2.40 -3.82
N PRO A 426 10.28 3.39 -4.12
CA PRO A 426 9.93 4.81 -4.00
C PRO A 426 8.69 5.18 -4.81
N GLU A 427 8.58 4.69 -6.05
CA GLU A 427 7.44 5.00 -6.93
C GLU A 427 6.11 4.40 -6.44
N VAL A 428 6.15 3.26 -5.74
CA VAL A 428 4.97 2.67 -5.10
C VAL A 428 4.55 3.48 -3.87
N ILE A 429 5.52 3.92 -3.05
CA ILE A 429 5.26 4.78 -1.88
C ILE A 429 4.65 6.13 -2.30
N GLU A 430 5.16 6.71 -3.40
CA GLU A 430 4.68 7.98 -3.96
C GLU A 430 3.39 7.84 -4.79
N HIS A 431 2.81 6.63 -4.90
CA HIS A 431 1.62 6.36 -5.71
C HIS A 431 1.76 6.78 -7.18
N LYS A 432 2.98 6.75 -7.72
CA LYS A 432 3.29 7.04 -9.14
C LYS A 432 2.95 5.82 -10.01
N ALA A 433 2.98 5.99 -11.32
CA ALA A 433 2.95 4.85 -12.24
C ALA A 433 4.16 3.95 -11.97
N TYR A 434 3.92 2.66 -11.78
CA TYR A 434 4.94 1.64 -11.55
C TYR A 434 4.70 0.43 -12.45
N ASP A 435 5.75 -0.35 -12.65
CA ASP A 435 5.75 -1.56 -13.47
C ASP A 435 6.32 -2.74 -12.67
N LEU A 436 6.77 -3.77 -13.40
CA LEU A 436 7.41 -4.96 -12.85
C LEU A 436 8.68 -4.63 -12.04
N LYS A 437 9.34 -3.48 -12.28
CA LYS A 437 10.57 -3.05 -11.58
C LYS A 437 10.36 -2.67 -10.12
N ALA A 438 9.11 -2.46 -9.69
CA ALA A 438 8.80 -2.30 -8.28
C ALA A 438 9.17 -3.57 -7.50
N ASP A 439 8.87 -4.76 -8.04
CA ASP A 439 9.22 -6.04 -7.40
C ASP A 439 10.75 -6.25 -7.36
N VAL A 440 11.49 -5.72 -8.33
CA VAL A 440 12.96 -5.80 -8.35
C VAL A 440 13.58 -5.00 -7.20
N PHE A 441 13.02 -3.83 -6.90
CA PHE A 441 13.43 -3.05 -5.73
C PHE A 441 13.20 -3.83 -4.44
N SER A 442 11.99 -4.38 -4.28
CA SER A 442 11.63 -5.21 -3.13
C SER A 442 12.55 -6.42 -2.99
N PHE A 443 12.92 -7.05 -4.11
CA PHE A 443 13.92 -8.12 -4.13
C PHE A 443 15.30 -7.65 -3.65
N GLY A 444 15.75 -6.44 -4.01
CA GLY A 444 16.99 -5.86 -3.49
C GLY A 444 17.01 -5.77 -1.96
N ILE A 445 15.89 -5.34 -1.36
CA ILE A 445 15.73 -5.30 0.10
C ILE A 445 15.71 -6.71 0.70
N VAL A 446 15.00 -7.65 0.06
CA VAL A 446 15.00 -9.07 0.47
C VAL A 446 16.41 -9.66 0.41
N LEU A 447 17.19 -9.38 -0.63
CA LEU A 447 18.55 -9.89 -0.80
C LEU A 447 19.48 -9.38 0.32
N TRP A 448 19.33 -8.10 0.70
CA TRP A 448 20.02 -7.55 1.87
C TRP A 448 19.59 -8.23 3.16
N GLU A 449 18.31 -8.48 3.35
CA GLU A 449 17.77 -9.16 4.54
C GLU A 449 18.26 -10.62 4.64
N LEU A 450 18.36 -11.34 3.51
CA LEU A 450 18.96 -12.68 3.45
C LEU A 450 20.46 -12.65 3.81
N LEU A 451 21.16 -11.59 3.42
CA LEU A 451 22.59 -11.39 3.65
C LEU A 451 22.91 -11.09 5.11
N THR A 452 22.13 -10.22 5.75
CA THR A 452 22.41 -9.74 7.10
C THR A 452 21.66 -10.51 8.19
N GLY A 453 20.52 -11.11 7.84
CA GLY A 453 19.56 -11.63 8.82
C GLY A 453 18.94 -10.53 9.69
N GLU A 454 19.10 -9.26 9.32
CA GLU A 454 18.60 -8.11 10.06
C GLU A 454 17.29 -7.59 9.46
N LEU A 455 16.43 -7.02 10.30
CA LEU A 455 15.20 -6.39 9.84
C LEU A 455 15.54 -5.09 9.08
N PRO A 456 15.05 -4.88 7.84
CA PRO A 456 15.35 -3.67 7.08
C PRO A 456 14.94 -2.40 7.82
N TYR A 457 15.87 -1.45 7.96
CA TYR A 457 15.66 -0.18 8.67
C TYR A 457 15.20 -0.38 10.13
N SER A 458 15.79 -1.35 10.84
CA SER A 458 15.39 -1.76 12.19
C SER A 458 15.29 -0.62 13.23
N ASN A 459 16.04 0.47 13.02
CA ASN A 459 16.04 1.67 13.85
C ASN A 459 14.91 2.67 13.54
N LEU A 460 14.14 2.47 12.47
CA LEU A 460 13.06 3.35 12.02
C LEU A 460 11.71 2.63 12.12
N THR A 461 10.63 3.40 12.27
CA THR A 461 9.27 2.87 12.01
C THR A 461 9.08 2.61 10.50
N PRO A 462 8.15 1.72 10.08
CA PRO A 462 7.91 1.47 8.65
C PRO A 462 7.62 2.74 7.85
N LEU A 463 6.85 3.68 8.41
CA LEU A 463 6.53 4.94 7.76
C LEU A 463 7.76 5.87 7.65
N GLN A 464 8.58 5.95 8.70
CA GLN A 464 9.84 6.71 8.65
C GLN A 464 10.81 6.14 7.62
N ALA A 465 10.88 4.80 7.49
CA ALA A 465 11.66 4.15 6.46
C ALA A 465 11.13 4.54 5.06
N ALA A 466 9.81 4.51 4.85
CA ALA A 466 9.20 4.93 3.58
C ALA A 466 9.57 6.37 3.20
N VAL A 467 9.42 7.30 4.15
CA VAL A 467 9.75 8.71 3.97
C VAL A 467 11.25 8.89 3.67
N GLY A 468 12.13 8.19 4.41
CA GLY A 468 13.58 8.22 4.16
C GLY A 468 13.95 7.69 2.78
N VAL A 469 13.32 6.59 2.34
CA VAL A 469 13.54 6.00 1.00
C VAL A 469 13.19 6.99 -0.10
N VAL A 470 12.05 7.68 0.01
CA VAL A 470 11.56 8.64 -0.99
C VAL A 470 12.31 9.96 -0.96
N GLN A 471 12.47 10.57 0.22
CA GLN A 471 12.98 11.94 0.33
C GLN A 471 14.50 12.02 0.41
N GLN A 472 15.16 10.99 0.95
CA GLN A 472 16.60 11.00 1.23
C GLN A 472 17.36 9.94 0.43
N GLY A 473 16.67 9.15 -0.39
CA GLY A 473 17.28 8.01 -1.07
C GLY A 473 17.84 6.96 -0.11
N LEU A 474 17.27 6.86 1.10
CA LEU A 474 17.77 5.97 2.15
C LEU A 474 17.79 4.52 1.67
N ARG A 475 18.89 3.79 1.94
CA ARG A 475 19.03 2.35 1.70
C ARG A 475 19.70 1.67 2.90
N PRO A 476 19.48 0.36 3.13
CA PRO A 476 20.17 -0.36 4.19
C PRO A 476 21.67 -0.43 3.93
N SER A 477 22.49 -0.33 4.98
CA SER A 477 23.95 -0.40 4.84
C SER A 477 24.41 -1.84 4.57
N ILE A 478 25.14 -2.05 3.49
CA ILE A 478 25.74 -3.36 3.17
C ILE A 478 27.01 -3.56 4.02
N PRO A 479 27.18 -4.71 4.70
CA PRO A 479 28.39 -5.02 5.46
C PRO A 479 29.65 -4.98 4.58
N LYS A 480 30.75 -4.37 5.08
CA LYS A 480 32.01 -4.18 4.31
C LYS A 480 32.68 -5.48 3.85
N ASN A 481 32.40 -6.59 4.53
CA ASN A 481 32.93 -7.92 4.20
C ASN A 481 32.06 -8.68 3.18
N THR A 482 31.03 -8.06 2.62
CA THR A 482 30.18 -8.65 1.58
C THR A 482 30.97 -8.80 0.28
N ARG A 483 30.76 -9.91 -0.45
CA ARG A 483 31.40 -10.12 -1.75
C ARG A 483 30.99 -9.00 -2.73
N PRO A 484 31.94 -8.37 -3.47
CA PRO A 484 31.65 -7.20 -4.30
C PRO A 484 30.50 -7.39 -5.29
N ARG A 485 30.46 -8.50 -6.02
CA ARG A 485 29.38 -8.76 -6.99
C ARG A 485 28.00 -8.86 -6.33
N LEU A 486 27.91 -9.37 -5.09
CA LEU A 486 26.64 -9.48 -4.38
C LEU A 486 26.18 -8.13 -3.84
N ALA A 487 27.12 -7.30 -3.36
CA ALA A 487 26.84 -5.93 -2.96
C ALA A 487 26.35 -5.09 -4.16
N GLU A 488 27.05 -5.19 -5.29
CA GLU A 488 26.66 -4.52 -6.54
C GLU A 488 25.27 -4.95 -7.00
N LEU A 489 24.94 -6.24 -6.89
CA LEU A 489 23.60 -6.74 -7.24
C LEU A 489 22.51 -6.13 -6.34
N CYS A 490 22.72 -6.07 -5.02
CA CYS A 490 21.80 -5.36 -4.11
C CYS A 490 21.59 -3.90 -4.55
N GLU A 491 22.70 -3.21 -4.83
CA GLU A 491 22.69 -1.79 -5.24
C GLU A 491 21.95 -1.53 -6.54
N ARG A 492 22.16 -2.40 -7.55
CA ARG A 492 21.45 -2.33 -8.83
C ARG A 492 19.95 -2.63 -8.67
N CYS A 493 19.58 -3.60 -7.84
CA CYS A 493 18.17 -3.96 -7.64
C CYS A 493 17.36 -2.84 -6.99
N TRP A 494 17.91 -2.12 -6.00
CA TRP A 494 17.19 -1.04 -5.30
C TRP A 494 17.52 0.37 -5.82
N HIS A 495 17.99 0.48 -7.06
CA HIS A 495 18.32 1.76 -7.68
C HIS A 495 17.11 2.72 -7.66
N GLN A 496 17.36 4.02 -7.50
CA GLN A 496 16.28 5.03 -7.41
C GLN A 496 15.45 5.06 -8.69
N ASP A 497 16.11 5.20 -9.85
CA ASP A 497 15.48 5.07 -11.16
C ASP A 497 15.16 3.59 -11.45
N ALA A 498 13.88 3.30 -11.66
CA ALA A 498 13.36 1.98 -11.99
C ALA A 498 13.91 1.42 -13.32
N ALA A 499 14.23 2.29 -14.28
CA ALA A 499 14.77 1.87 -15.58
C ALA A 499 16.17 1.26 -15.46
N GLN A 500 16.96 1.66 -14.46
CA GLN A 500 18.32 1.14 -14.21
C GLN A 500 18.33 -0.21 -13.47
N ARG A 501 17.18 -0.62 -12.92
CA ARG A 501 17.07 -1.90 -12.20
C ARG A 501 17.10 -3.04 -13.21
N PRO A 502 17.86 -4.13 -12.95
CA PRO A 502 17.92 -5.27 -13.85
C PRO A 502 16.59 -6.02 -13.90
N GLU A 503 16.35 -6.76 -14.97
CA GLU A 503 15.24 -7.72 -15.06
C GLU A 503 15.57 -8.99 -14.27
N PHE A 504 14.55 -9.72 -13.80
CA PHE A 504 14.79 -10.94 -13.02
C PHE A 504 15.55 -12.03 -13.80
N PHE A 505 15.46 -12.08 -15.14
CA PHE A 505 16.26 -13.03 -15.92
C PHE A 505 17.76 -12.73 -15.80
N GLU A 506 18.16 -11.45 -15.83
CA GLU A 506 19.55 -11.01 -15.64
C GLU A 506 20.03 -11.33 -14.22
N ILE A 507 19.17 -11.09 -13.22
CA ILE A 507 19.45 -11.41 -11.81
C ILE A 507 19.72 -12.93 -11.66
N VAL A 508 18.90 -13.77 -12.28
CA VAL A 508 19.06 -15.23 -12.24
C VAL A 508 20.40 -15.67 -12.82
N GLU A 509 20.82 -15.09 -13.95
CA GLU A 509 22.11 -15.37 -14.58
C GLU A 509 23.28 -14.95 -13.69
N ILE A 510 23.24 -13.73 -13.14
CA ILE A 510 24.27 -13.20 -12.23
C ILE A 510 24.42 -14.11 -11.01
N LEU A 511 23.32 -14.49 -10.36
CA LEU A 511 23.35 -15.34 -9.17
C LEU A 511 23.84 -16.76 -9.46
N GLN A 512 23.52 -17.32 -10.63
CA GLN A 512 24.01 -18.65 -11.04
C GLN A 512 25.52 -18.64 -11.26
N GLN A 513 26.05 -17.62 -11.94
CA GLN A 513 27.51 -17.46 -12.10
C GLN A 513 28.21 -17.39 -10.73
N MET A 514 27.67 -16.60 -9.79
CA MET A 514 28.22 -16.54 -8.42
C MET A 514 28.15 -17.89 -7.71
N SER A 515 27.06 -18.64 -7.89
CA SER A 515 26.88 -19.96 -7.27
C SER A 515 27.89 -20.98 -7.82
N ASP A 516 28.17 -20.94 -9.12
CA ASP A 516 29.15 -21.80 -9.76
C ASP A 516 30.58 -21.46 -9.32
N GLU A 517 30.92 -20.16 -9.18
CA GLU A 517 32.20 -19.70 -8.62
C GLU A 517 32.42 -20.22 -7.20
N VAL A 518 31.44 -20.06 -6.31
CA VAL A 518 31.49 -20.54 -4.92
C VAL A 518 31.64 -22.06 -4.86
N ARG A 519 30.95 -22.80 -5.75
CA ARG A 519 31.07 -24.25 -5.83
C ARG A 519 32.48 -24.67 -6.25
N ASN A 520 33.08 -23.96 -7.21
CA ASN A 520 34.43 -24.26 -7.70
C ASN A 520 35.52 -23.92 -6.67
N GLU A 521 35.39 -22.81 -5.93
CA GLU A 521 36.30 -22.44 -4.82
C GLU A 521 36.39 -23.55 -3.73
N GLY A 522 35.25 -24.19 -3.42
CA GLY A 522 35.20 -25.30 -2.47
C GLY A 522 35.92 -26.58 -2.94
N VAL A 523 35.94 -26.83 -4.26
CA VAL A 523 36.59 -28.02 -4.86
C VAL A 523 38.11 -27.88 -4.87
N TYR A 524 38.65 -26.69 -5.13
CA TYR A 524 40.10 -26.45 -5.06
C TYR A 524 40.62 -26.54 -3.63
N SER A 525 39.88 -25.98 -2.65
CA SER A 525 40.27 -26.02 -1.23
C SER A 525 40.31 -27.44 -0.64
N SER A 526 39.55 -28.40 -1.20
CA SER A 526 39.54 -29.79 -0.75
C SER A 526 40.63 -30.67 -1.38
N ARG A 527 41.31 -30.21 -2.44
CA ARG A 527 42.40 -30.96 -3.10
C ARG A 527 43.78 -30.67 -2.52
N ASP A 528 43.95 -29.60 -1.75
CA ASP A 528 45.24 -29.17 -1.18
C ASP A 528 45.51 -29.67 0.25
N ILE A 529 44.66 -30.52 0.81
CA ILE A 529 44.95 -31.21 2.08
C ILE A 529 45.80 -32.46 1.78
N LYS A 530 47.10 -32.27 1.52
CA LYS A 530 48.07 -33.36 1.67
C LYS A 530 48.21 -33.70 3.16
N PRO A 531 48.13 -34.98 3.57
CA PRO A 531 48.37 -35.33 4.97
C PRO A 531 49.83 -35.00 5.33
N PRO A 532 50.12 -34.54 6.56
CA PRO A 532 51.49 -34.35 7.01
C PRO A 532 52.18 -35.70 6.97
N GLY A 533 53.31 -35.76 6.26
CA GLY A 533 54.10 -36.98 6.06
C GLY A 533 54.39 -37.68 7.38
N GLY A 534 53.91 -38.93 7.47
CA GLY A 534 54.26 -39.84 8.54
C GLY A 534 55.75 -40.14 8.51
N PHE A 535 56.48 -39.63 9.49
CA PHE A 535 57.78 -40.15 9.89
C PHE A 535 57.58 -41.49 10.60
N PHE A 536 57.53 -42.58 9.85
CA PHE A 536 57.81 -43.92 10.37
C PHE A 536 58.65 -44.70 9.34
N SER A 537 59.97 -44.47 9.37
CA SER A 537 60.94 -45.40 8.81
C SER A 537 61.27 -46.44 9.88
N ALA A 538 60.63 -47.60 9.79
CA ALA A 538 61.02 -48.79 10.52
C ALA A 538 62.38 -49.29 10.03
N LEU A 539 63.43 -49.11 10.84
CA LEU A 539 64.71 -49.77 10.66
C LEU A 539 64.70 -51.06 11.50
N ARG A 540 64.59 -52.22 10.84
CA ARG A 540 65.04 -53.49 11.43
C ARG A 540 65.56 -54.48 10.39
N LYS A 541 66.87 -54.72 10.52
CA LYS A 541 67.68 -55.94 10.33
C LYS A 541 68.14 -56.37 8.92
N GLY A 542 69.47 -56.40 8.77
CA GLY A 542 70.19 -57.67 8.55
C GLY A 542 71.47 -57.61 7.69
N HIS A 543 72.56 -58.21 8.22
CA HIS A 543 73.84 -58.60 7.59
C HIS A 543 74.87 -57.46 7.43
N ARG A 544 76.10 -57.51 7.95
CA ARG A 544 77.02 -58.60 8.32
C ARG A 544 77.78 -58.26 9.61
#